data_AF-A0A163ANE6-F1
#
_entry.id   AF-A0A163ANE6-F1
#
_cell.length_a   1.000
_cell.length_b   1.000
_cell.length_c   1.000
_cell.angle_alpha   90.00
_cell.angle_beta   90.00
_cell.angle_gamma   90.00
#
_symmetry.space_group_name_H-M   'P 1'
#
loop_
_entity.id
_entity.type
_entity.pdbx_description
1 polymer ?
#
loop_
_entity_poly.entity_id
_entity_poly.type
_entity_poly.pdbx_seq_one_letter_code
_entity_poly.pdbx_strand_id
1 'polypeptide(L)'
;MNGFPNVRITSFELPSDAPGGGINVALGTVLVSPSPIGVQLGTINLAISYDSVDLGVVSADNITLQSGDNDILLKGVLKPQSDPVALEKVGVLFSNYVSGKISQTTATGISAAPDGQNAIGWLSQGFESVQLHVDLAANGPMKIISAVNMGYLDLQFNQDSPYDPTVN
;
A
#
# COMPACT_ATOMS: atom_id res chain seq x y z
N MET A 1 -24.56 -3.42 -8.91
CA MET A 1 -24.47 -3.64 -7.45
C MET A 1 -23.24 -2.89 -6.99
N ASN A 2 -23.42 -1.68 -6.45
CA ASN A 2 -22.29 -0.84 -6.04
C ASN A 2 -21.65 -1.46 -4.81
N GLY A 3 -20.47 -2.04 -5.01
CA GLY A 3 -19.58 -2.48 -3.94
C GLY A 3 -19.31 -1.34 -2.96
N PHE A 4 -18.95 -1.72 -1.74
CA PHE A 4 -18.73 -0.86 -0.58
C PHE A 4 -18.30 0.58 -0.93
N PRO A 5 -19.14 1.59 -0.67
CA PRO A 5 -18.99 2.93 -1.25
C PRO A 5 -17.86 3.75 -0.64
N ASN A 6 -17.36 3.36 0.54
CA ASN A 6 -16.31 4.08 1.25
C ASN A 6 -15.23 3.10 1.72
N VAL A 7 -14.13 3.05 0.97
CA VAL A 7 -12.90 2.36 1.37
C VAL A 7 -11.80 3.40 1.47
N ARG A 8 -11.06 3.39 2.58
CA ARG A 8 -9.98 4.35 2.84
C ARG A 8 -8.76 3.65 3.38
N ILE A 9 -7.59 3.98 2.86
CA ILE A 9 -6.31 3.52 3.42
C ILE A 9 -5.92 4.45 4.57
N THR A 10 -5.78 3.88 5.77
CA THR A 10 -5.33 4.59 6.97
C THR A 10 -3.83 4.46 7.19
N SER A 11 -3.22 3.39 6.72
CA SER A 11 -1.76 3.19 6.78
C SER A 11 -1.27 2.37 5.61
N PHE A 12 -0.05 2.69 5.15
CA PHE A 12 0.65 1.97 4.09
C PHE A 12 2.10 1.81 4.55
N GLU A 13 2.49 0.58 4.87
CA GLU A 13 3.80 0.25 5.42
C GLU A 13 4.50 -0.79 4.55
N LEU A 14 5.80 -0.58 4.36
CA LEU A 14 6.69 -1.49 3.63
C LEU A 14 7.80 -1.95 4.58
N PRO A 15 7.51 -2.88 5.52
CA PRO A 15 8.40 -3.20 6.63
C PRO A 15 9.72 -3.87 6.22
N SER A 16 9.71 -4.70 5.18
CA SER A 16 10.91 -5.43 4.76
C SER A 16 10.77 -5.98 3.34
N ASP A 17 11.90 -6.35 2.74
CA ASP A 17 11.89 -7.19 1.55
C ASP A 17 11.36 -8.58 1.87
N ALA A 18 10.68 -9.20 0.90
CA ALA A 18 10.13 -10.54 1.04
C ALA A 18 11.20 -11.60 0.71
N PRO A 19 11.32 -12.71 1.46
CA PRO A 19 12.36 -13.73 1.23
C PRO A 19 12.35 -14.38 -0.16
N GLY A 20 11.21 -14.37 -0.85
CA GLY A 20 11.02 -14.90 -2.20
C GLY A 20 11.16 -13.87 -3.33
N GLY A 21 11.60 -12.65 -3.02
CA GLY A 21 11.57 -11.50 -3.92
C GLY A 21 10.29 -10.66 -3.75
N GLY A 22 10.40 -9.35 -4.00
CA GLY A 22 9.33 -8.39 -3.74
C GLY A 22 9.44 -7.71 -2.37
N ILE A 23 8.40 -6.98 -1.99
CA ILE A 23 8.38 -6.17 -0.76
C ILE A 23 7.17 -6.58 0.08
N ASN A 24 7.37 -6.90 1.36
CA ASN A 24 6.27 -7.12 2.29
C ASN A 24 5.50 -5.80 2.44
N VAL A 25 4.18 -5.87 2.35
CA VAL A 25 3.30 -4.71 2.48
C VAL A 25 2.28 -4.95 3.58
N ALA A 26 2.03 -3.93 4.38
CA ALA A 26 0.93 -3.89 5.34
C ALA A 26 0.08 -2.65 5.07
N LEU A 27 -1.23 -2.86 4.87
CA LEU A 27 -2.22 -1.83 4.57
C LEU A 27 -3.28 -1.81 5.65
N GLY A 28 -3.32 -0.76 6.45
CA GLY A 28 -4.50 -0.47 7.27
C GLY A 28 -5.58 0.14 6.39
N THR A 29 -6.74 -0.49 6.34
CA THR A 29 -7.87 -0.05 5.51
C THR A 29 -9.13 0.03 6.35
N VAL A 30 -9.86 1.12 6.24
CA VAL A 30 -11.21 1.27 6.81
C VAL A 30 -12.22 1.03 5.70
N LEU A 31 -13.06 0.03 5.91
CA LEU A 31 -14.16 -0.33 5.02
C LEU A 31 -15.49 0.03 5.69
N VAL A 32 -16.24 0.94 5.09
CA VAL A 32 -17.56 1.31 5.60
C VAL A 32 -18.62 0.40 4.97
N SER A 33 -19.20 -0.47 5.80
CA SER A 33 -20.25 -1.40 5.39
C SER A 33 -21.64 -0.76 5.56
N PRO A 34 -22.41 -0.55 4.47
CA PRO A 34 -23.78 -0.06 4.55
C PRO A 34 -24.78 -1.14 5.00
N SER A 35 -24.34 -2.40 5.12
CA SER A 35 -25.20 -3.51 5.53
C SER A 35 -25.47 -3.45 7.03
N PRO A 36 -26.71 -3.67 7.49
CA PRO A 36 -27.03 -3.84 8.91
C PRO A 36 -26.67 -5.24 9.42
N ILE A 37 -26.33 -6.18 8.52
CA ILE A 37 -25.97 -7.55 8.86
C ILE A 37 -24.45 -7.65 8.96
N GLY A 38 -23.97 -8.11 10.11
CA GLY A 38 -22.57 -8.46 10.30
C GLY A 38 -22.24 -9.82 9.70
N VAL A 39 -21.12 -9.91 8.96
CA VAL A 39 -20.68 -11.13 8.27
C VAL A 39 -19.26 -11.46 8.69
N GLN A 40 -19.05 -12.68 9.20
CA GLN A 40 -17.71 -13.22 9.42
C GLN A 40 -17.14 -13.69 8.07
N LEU A 41 -16.13 -12.99 7.58
CA LEU A 41 -15.39 -13.39 6.38
C LEU A 41 -14.20 -14.29 6.72
N GLY A 42 -13.71 -14.25 7.96
CA GLY A 42 -12.59 -15.07 8.40
C GLY A 42 -11.32 -14.63 7.68
N THR A 43 -10.76 -15.47 6.81
CA THR A 43 -9.61 -15.11 5.98
C THR A 43 -10.04 -14.68 4.59
N ILE A 44 -9.65 -13.49 4.18
CA ILE A 44 -9.91 -12.96 2.84
C ILE A 44 -8.62 -12.80 2.04
N ASN A 45 -8.72 -12.99 0.73
CA ASN A 45 -7.64 -12.70 -0.22
C ASN A 45 -8.12 -11.68 -1.25
N LEU A 46 -7.32 -10.64 -1.48
CA LEU A 46 -7.57 -9.56 -2.43
C LEU A 46 -6.38 -9.44 -3.41
N ALA A 47 -6.67 -9.39 -4.70
CA ALA A 47 -5.69 -9.02 -5.72
C ALA A 47 -5.64 -7.49 -5.83
N ILE A 48 -4.45 -6.91 -5.73
CA ILE A 48 -4.26 -5.45 -5.88
C ILE A 48 -3.69 -5.18 -7.27
N SER A 49 -4.29 -4.20 -7.95
CA SER A 49 -3.84 -3.74 -9.25
C SER A 49 -3.80 -2.23 -9.34
N TYR A 50 -2.88 -1.71 -10.14
CA TYR A 50 -2.78 -0.29 -10.48
C TYR A 50 -2.63 -0.12 -11.98
N ASP A 51 -3.55 0.64 -12.59
CA ASP A 51 -3.53 0.92 -14.02
C ASP A 51 -3.32 -0.34 -14.91
N SER A 52 -4.07 -1.40 -14.59
CA SER A 52 -4.00 -2.74 -15.21
C SER A 52 -2.73 -3.54 -14.96
N VAL A 53 -1.87 -3.12 -14.03
CA VAL A 53 -0.69 -3.85 -13.56
C VAL A 53 -1.05 -4.61 -12.28
N ASP A 54 -0.80 -5.93 -12.24
CA ASP A 54 -0.90 -6.73 -11.01
C ASP A 54 0.22 -6.35 -10.05
N LEU A 55 -0.13 -5.74 -8.92
CA LEU A 55 0.82 -5.38 -7.88
C LEU A 55 1.10 -6.55 -6.94
N GLY A 56 0.18 -7.50 -6.82
CA GLY A 56 0.29 -8.65 -5.94
C GLY A 56 -1.01 -8.97 -5.20
N VAL A 57 -0.92 -9.88 -4.24
CA VAL A 57 -2.05 -10.34 -3.45
C VAL A 57 -1.82 -9.97 -1.99
N VAL A 58 -2.86 -9.45 -1.35
CA VAL A 58 -2.90 -9.21 0.08
C VAL A 58 -3.99 -10.07 0.72
N SER A 59 -3.73 -10.54 1.92
CA SER A 59 -4.66 -11.31 2.73
C SER A 59 -4.92 -10.61 4.05
N ALA A 60 -6.09 -10.86 4.63
CA ALA A 60 -6.35 -10.51 6.01
C ALA A 60 -7.07 -11.65 6.70
N ASP A 61 -6.76 -11.83 7.97
CA ASP A 61 -7.27 -12.92 8.80
C ASP A 61 -8.23 -12.38 9.86
N ASN A 62 -9.17 -13.25 10.26
CA ASN A 62 -10.16 -12.97 11.30
C ASN A 62 -11.02 -11.71 11.04
N ILE A 63 -11.41 -11.50 9.77
CA ILE A 63 -12.22 -10.36 9.35
C ILE A 63 -13.68 -10.59 9.65
N THR A 64 -14.24 -9.67 10.43
CA THR A 64 -15.68 -9.54 10.70
C THR A 64 -16.15 -8.21 10.13
N LEU A 65 -17.02 -8.25 9.14
CA LEU A 65 -17.72 -7.05 8.70
C LEU A 65 -18.89 -6.78 9.65
N GLN A 66 -18.94 -5.58 10.20
CA GLN A 66 -20.03 -5.05 11.02
C GLN A 66 -20.62 -3.83 10.31
N SER A 67 -21.81 -3.41 10.75
CA SER A 67 -22.41 -2.19 10.21
C SER A 67 -21.59 -0.97 10.62
N GLY A 68 -21.25 -0.10 9.65
CA GLY A 68 -20.38 1.06 9.87
C GLY A 68 -18.92 0.80 9.51
N ASP A 69 -18.01 1.41 10.25
CA ASP A 69 -16.57 1.41 9.95
C ASP A 69 -15.92 0.10 10.42
N ASN A 70 -15.19 -0.55 9.52
CA ASN A 70 -14.45 -1.78 9.80
C ASN A 70 -12.97 -1.58 9.51
N ASP A 71 -12.14 -1.64 10.55
CA ASP A 71 -10.70 -1.63 10.42
C ASP A 71 -10.19 -3.02 10.00
N ILE A 72 -9.55 -3.07 8.84
CA ILE A 72 -9.02 -4.28 8.23
C ILE A 72 -7.53 -4.07 7.98
N LEU A 73 -6.70 -4.91 8.58
CA LEU A 73 -5.26 -4.93 8.31
C LEU A 73 -4.96 -5.98 7.24
N LEU A 74 -4.67 -5.52 6.04
CA LEU A 74 -4.26 -6.38 4.92
C LEU A 74 -2.74 -6.51 4.92
N LYS A 75 -2.25 -7.74 4.77
CA LYS A 75 -0.82 -8.05 4.65
C LYS A 75 -0.57 -8.83 3.39
N GLY A 76 0.51 -8.56 2.70
CA GLY A 76 0.85 -9.32 1.50
C GLY A 76 2.25 -9.04 1.02
N VAL A 77 2.50 -9.43 -0.23
CA VAL A 77 3.78 -9.21 -0.89
C VAL A 77 3.53 -8.53 -2.22
N LEU A 78 4.14 -7.36 -2.39
CA LEU A 78 4.23 -6.67 -3.67
C LEU A 78 5.18 -7.45 -4.58
N LYS A 79 4.69 -7.85 -5.76
CA LYS A 79 5.48 -8.58 -6.73
C LYS A 79 6.40 -7.64 -7.49
N PRO A 80 7.68 -8.01 -7.69
CA PRO A 80 8.58 -7.25 -8.54
C PRO A 80 8.09 -7.34 -9.99
N GLN A 81 8.05 -6.19 -10.67
CA GLN A 81 7.70 -6.13 -12.08
C GLN A 81 8.98 -6.24 -12.92
N SER A 82 8.95 -7.07 -13.96
CA SER A 82 10.05 -7.19 -14.94
C SER A 82 9.74 -6.46 -16.24
N ASP A 83 8.47 -6.14 -16.49
CA ASP A 83 8.05 -5.44 -17.69
C ASP A 83 8.36 -3.92 -17.57
N PRO A 84 9.00 -3.30 -18.58
CA PRO A 84 9.34 -1.88 -18.53
C PRO A 84 8.15 -0.95 -18.34
N VAL A 85 6.99 -1.27 -18.95
CA VAL A 85 5.78 -0.46 -18.85
C VAL A 85 5.17 -0.61 -17.46
N ALA A 86 5.14 -1.83 -16.92
CA ALA A 86 4.68 -2.07 -15.55
C ALA A 86 5.58 -1.37 -14.52
N LEU A 87 6.90 -1.40 -14.71
CA LEU A 87 7.87 -0.70 -13.87
C LEU A 87 7.67 0.81 -13.87
N GLU A 88 7.41 1.42 -15.02
CA GLU A 88 7.13 2.85 -15.12
C GLU A 88 5.87 3.21 -14.32
N LYS A 89 4.78 2.45 -14.51
CA LYS A 89 3.51 2.68 -13.79
C LYS A 89 3.67 2.53 -12.28
N VAL A 90 4.36 1.49 -11.83
CA VAL A 90 4.67 1.27 -10.40
C VAL A 90 5.57 2.40 -9.87
N GLY A 91 6.54 2.87 -10.64
CA GLY A 91 7.37 4.02 -10.30
C GLY A 91 6.55 5.31 -10.13
N VAL A 92 5.55 5.53 -10.99
CA VAL A 92 4.61 6.66 -10.87
C VAL A 92 3.75 6.53 -9.61
N LEU A 93 3.25 5.33 -9.29
CA LEU A 93 2.50 5.06 -8.07
C LEU A 93 3.29 5.45 -6.82
N PHE A 94 4.55 4.97 -6.71
CA PHE A 94 5.42 5.32 -5.58
C PHE A 94 5.78 6.81 -5.55
N SER A 95 6.07 7.39 -6.71
CA SER A 95 6.38 8.83 -6.83
C SER A 95 5.19 9.68 -6.38
N ASN A 96 3.97 9.30 -6.76
CA ASN A 96 2.74 9.95 -6.33
C ASN A 96 2.54 9.81 -4.83
N TYR A 97 2.71 8.60 -4.28
CA TYR A 97 2.59 8.35 -2.85
C TYR A 97 3.54 9.24 -2.03
N VAL A 98 4.82 9.27 -2.41
CA VAL A 98 5.86 10.13 -1.81
C VAL A 98 5.52 11.61 -1.95
N SER A 99 5.00 12.02 -3.11
CA SER A 99 4.60 13.40 -3.39
C SER A 99 3.28 13.81 -2.72
N GLY A 100 2.62 12.91 -1.99
CA GLY A 100 1.30 13.14 -1.40
C GLY A 100 0.17 13.24 -2.44
N LYS A 101 0.39 12.78 -3.67
CA LYS A 101 -0.62 12.68 -4.72
C LYS A 101 -1.42 11.40 -4.57
N ILE A 102 -2.72 11.52 -4.78
CA ILE A 102 -3.64 10.38 -4.77
C ILE A 102 -3.42 9.55 -6.03
N SER A 103 -3.27 8.23 -5.84
CA SER A 103 -3.26 7.24 -6.91
C SER A 103 -4.43 6.27 -6.72
N GLN A 104 -5.24 6.10 -7.75
CA GLN A 104 -6.37 5.17 -7.68
C GLN A 104 -5.88 3.74 -7.88
N THR A 105 -6.03 2.92 -6.86
CA THR A 105 -5.72 1.49 -6.89
C THR A 105 -7.01 0.67 -6.86
N THR A 106 -6.95 -0.54 -7.41
CA THR A 106 -8.11 -1.43 -7.47
C THR A 106 -7.79 -2.71 -6.72
N ALA A 107 -8.60 -3.03 -5.71
CA ALA A 107 -8.55 -4.29 -4.99
C ALA A 107 -9.73 -5.17 -5.41
N THR A 108 -9.45 -6.34 -5.97
CA THR A 108 -10.47 -7.31 -6.42
C THR A 108 -10.49 -8.48 -5.45
N GLY A 109 -11.66 -8.87 -4.96
CA GLY A 109 -11.80 -10.07 -4.14
C GLY A 109 -11.42 -11.33 -4.91
N ILE A 110 -10.68 -12.24 -4.27
CA ILE A 110 -10.36 -13.56 -4.83
C ILE A 110 -11.15 -14.63 -4.10
N SER A 111 -11.07 -14.63 -2.77
CA SER A 111 -11.73 -15.65 -1.96
C SER A 111 -11.98 -15.16 -0.54
N ALA A 112 -12.97 -15.77 0.10
CA ALA A 112 -13.28 -15.58 1.50
C ALA A 112 -13.50 -16.95 2.16
N ALA A 113 -12.80 -17.19 3.26
CA ALA A 113 -12.82 -18.40 4.05
C ALA A 113 -13.27 -18.06 5.49
N PRO A 114 -14.58 -18.14 5.79
CA PRO A 114 -15.12 -17.81 7.12
C PRO A 114 -14.51 -18.63 8.26
N ASP A 115 -14.20 -19.90 7.98
CA ASP A 115 -13.56 -20.83 8.91
C ASP A 115 -12.02 -20.67 8.95
N GLY A 116 -11.47 -19.68 8.25
CA GLY A 116 -10.04 -19.40 8.11
C GLY A 116 -9.28 -20.39 7.20
N GLN A 117 -9.86 -21.54 6.86
CA GLN A 117 -9.21 -22.57 6.04
C GLN A 117 -9.98 -22.95 4.78
N ASN A 118 -11.31 -23.02 4.86
CA ASN A 118 -12.13 -23.46 3.73
C ASN A 118 -12.84 -22.27 3.09
N ALA A 119 -12.43 -21.92 1.87
CA ALA A 119 -13.16 -20.97 1.04
C ALA A 119 -14.52 -21.56 0.67
N ILE A 120 -15.61 -20.85 0.99
CA ILE A 120 -16.96 -21.33 0.68
C ILE A 120 -17.37 -20.76 -0.68
N GLY A 121 -17.81 -21.63 -1.59
CA GLY A 121 -18.04 -21.28 -3.00
C GLY A 121 -19.01 -20.11 -3.22
N TRP A 122 -20.19 -20.13 -2.58
CA TRP A 122 -21.19 -19.07 -2.77
C TRP A 122 -20.73 -17.70 -2.24
N LEU A 123 -19.94 -17.70 -1.15
CA LEU A 123 -19.38 -16.47 -0.59
C LEU A 123 -18.21 -15.97 -1.43
N SER A 124 -17.34 -16.88 -1.88
CA SER A 124 -16.20 -16.55 -2.74
C SER A 124 -16.65 -15.99 -4.08
N GLN A 125 -17.68 -16.57 -4.72
CA GLN A 125 -18.25 -16.02 -5.95
C GLN A 125 -18.87 -14.63 -5.76
N GLY A 126 -19.53 -14.39 -4.64
CA GLY A 126 -20.00 -13.05 -4.28
C GLY A 126 -18.84 -12.08 -4.07
N PHE A 127 -17.76 -12.54 -3.42
CA PHE A 127 -16.58 -11.75 -3.13
C PHE A 127 -15.72 -11.45 -4.35
N GLU A 128 -15.66 -12.36 -5.34
CA GLU A 128 -14.99 -12.14 -6.63
C GLU A 128 -15.62 -11.00 -7.43
N SER A 129 -16.92 -10.77 -7.27
CA SER A 129 -17.61 -9.62 -7.87
C SER A 129 -17.32 -8.30 -7.15
N VAL A 130 -16.67 -8.33 -5.99
CA VAL A 130 -16.31 -7.15 -5.23
C VAL A 130 -15.02 -6.57 -5.79
N GLN A 131 -15.17 -5.46 -6.50
CA GLN A 131 -14.08 -4.60 -6.91
C GLN A 131 -14.14 -3.31 -6.10
N LEU A 132 -13.08 -3.06 -5.34
CA LEU A 132 -12.92 -1.88 -4.50
C LEU A 132 -11.97 -0.92 -5.20
N HIS A 133 -12.44 0.30 -5.46
CA HIS A 133 -11.57 1.39 -5.87
C HIS A 133 -11.11 2.12 -4.61
N VAL A 134 -9.80 2.16 -4.42
CA VAL A 134 -9.20 2.67 -3.19
C VAL A 134 -8.15 3.70 -3.56
N ASP A 135 -8.34 4.90 -3.03
CA ASP A 135 -7.39 6.00 -3.18
C ASP A 135 -6.19 5.76 -2.26
N LEU A 136 -5.02 5.52 -2.86
CA LEU A 136 -3.74 5.42 -2.16
C LEU A 136 -3.07 6.78 -2.15
N ALA A 137 -2.87 7.33 -0.95
CA ALA A 137 -2.09 8.54 -0.73
C ALA A 137 -1.37 8.47 0.63
N ALA A 138 -0.24 9.17 0.76
CA ALA A 138 0.36 9.37 2.07
C ALA A 138 -0.56 10.26 2.93
N ASN A 139 -0.69 9.94 4.22
CA ASN A 139 -1.39 10.78 5.19
C ASN A 139 -0.55 12.04 5.48
N GLY A 140 -0.60 12.98 4.55
CA GLY A 140 0.19 14.21 4.53
C GLY A 140 1.49 14.07 3.72
N PRO A 141 2.10 15.20 3.33
CA PRO A 141 3.36 15.19 2.60
C PRO A 141 4.42 14.47 3.44
N MET A 142 4.91 13.33 2.95
CA MET A 142 6.05 12.68 3.57
C MET A 142 7.21 13.67 3.52
N LYS A 143 7.68 14.12 4.68
CA LYS A 143 8.91 14.92 4.79
C LYS A 143 10.09 14.01 4.46
N ILE A 144 10.26 13.70 3.18
CA ILE A 144 11.42 12.97 2.68
C ILE A 144 12.57 13.98 2.69
N ILE A 145 13.31 13.97 3.80
CA ILE A 145 14.50 14.78 4.08
C ILE A 145 14.23 16.29 4.14
N SER A 146 13.92 16.79 5.34
CA SER A 146 13.93 18.25 5.63
C SER A 146 15.27 18.78 6.15
N ALA A 147 16.33 17.97 6.12
CA ALA A 147 17.66 18.44 6.48
C ALA A 147 18.71 17.56 5.81
N VAL A 148 19.26 18.01 4.68
CA VAL A 148 20.70 17.84 4.51
C VAL A 148 21.30 18.78 5.55
N ASN A 149 21.67 18.26 6.72
CA ASN A 149 22.53 19.01 7.62
C ASN A 149 23.90 19.06 6.92
N MET A 150 24.08 20.04 6.04
CA MET A 150 25.42 20.46 5.68
C MET A 150 25.97 21.07 6.96
N GLY A 151 26.68 20.26 7.75
CA GLY A 151 27.52 20.79 8.81
C GLY A 151 28.35 21.93 8.23
N TYR A 152 28.56 22.99 9.01
CA TYR A 152 29.35 24.15 8.59
C TYR A 152 30.64 23.66 7.93
N LEU A 153 30.75 23.85 6.61
CA LEU A 153 31.98 23.62 5.89
C LEU A 153 32.86 24.84 6.14
N ASP A 154 33.67 24.78 7.19
CA ASP A 154 34.66 25.82 7.49
C ASP A 154 35.86 25.60 6.55
N LEU A 155 35.92 26.40 5.48
CA LEU A 155 37.04 26.39 4.55
C LEU A 155 38.08 27.40 5.06
N GLN A 156 39.18 26.89 5.61
CA GLN A 156 40.28 27.73 6.06
C GLN A 156 41.19 28.04 4.87
N PHE A 157 41.29 29.32 4.51
CA PHE A 157 42.17 29.80 3.45
C PHE A 157 43.52 30.22 4.05
N ASN A 158 44.60 29.56 3.63
CA ASN A 158 45.97 29.96 3.94
C ASN A 158 46.51 30.89 2.84
N GLN A 159 47.11 32.03 3.23
CA GLN A 159 47.69 33.00 2.31
C GLN A 159 48.90 32.44 1.53
N ASP A 160 49.55 31.39 2.04
CA ASP A 160 50.64 30.68 1.36
C ASP A 160 50.16 29.67 0.30
N SER A 161 48.87 29.29 0.30
CA SER A 161 48.29 28.35 -0.67
C SER A 161 46.83 28.71 -0.96
N PRO A 162 46.58 29.85 -1.63
CA PRO A 162 45.25 30.46 -1.76
C PRO A 162 44.24 29.64 -2.59
N TYR A 163 44.67 28.56 -3.23
CA TYR A 163 43.83 27.72 -4.09
C TYR A 163 43.71 26.26 -3.60
N ASP A 164 44.18 25.94 -2.39
CA ASP A 164 44.07 24.60 -1.80
C ASP A 164 43.51 24.69 -0.37
N PRO A 165 42.22 25.00 -0.19
CA PRO A 165 41.62 25.16 1.12
C PRO A 165 41.46 23.79 1.82
N THR A 166 41.90 23.71 3.07
CA THR A 166 41.74 22.50 3.90
C THR A 166 40.46 22.55 4.71
N VAL A 167 39.86 21.38 4.93
CA VAL A 167 38.70 21.20 5.81
C VAL A 167 39.19 21.01 7.25
N ASN A 168 38.61 21.73 8.22
CA ASN A 168 38.82 21.49 9.65
C ASN A 168 37.90 20.39 10.19
#